data_AF-A0A1F8NSN5-F1
#
_entry.id   AF-A0A1F8NSN5-F1
#
_cell.length_a   1.000
_cell.length_b   1.000
_cell.length_c   1.000
_cell.angle_alpha   90.00
_cell.angle_beta   90.00
_cell.angle_gamma   90.00
#
_symmetry.space_group_name_H-M   'P 1'
#
loop_
_entity.id
_entity.type
_entity.pdbx_description
1 polymer ?
#
loop_
_entity_poly.entity_id
_entity_poly.type
_entity_poly.pdbx_seq_one_letter_code
_entity_poly.pdbx_strand_id
1 'polypeptide(L)'
;MTSTREKRRHRNASRRRPLVAALAGAGLLLAGFLLARPRTSQVPLQVQGAPSLQADPASVDLGDVPLGRTVAVRFQLANVGDEPLELTQAPYIEVVEGC
;
A
#
# COMPACT_ATOMS: atom_id res chain seq x y z
N MET A 1 -1.74 37.03 -67.96
CA MET A 1 -0.32 36.87 -67.57
C MET A 1 -0.03 38.01 -66.59
N THR A 2 0.34 37.85 -65.34
CA THR A 2 0.97 36.78 -64.56
C THR A 2 0.62 37.05 -63.08
N SER A 3 0.40 36.02 -62.26
CA SER A 3 0.44 36.19 -60.80
C SER A 3 1.20 35.03 -60.17
N THR A 4 2.18 35.44 -59.38
CA THR A 4 3.35 34.70 -58.94
C THR A 4 3.02 33.84 -57.73
N ARG A 5 3.48 32.58 -57.75
CA ARG A 5 3.37 31.60 -56.65
C ARG A 5 4.03 32.10 -55.36
N GLU A 6 3.25 32.21 -54.30
CA GLU A 6 3.75 32.42 -52.94
C GLU A 6 3.96 31.06 -52.24
N LYS A 7 5.23 30.71 -51.98
CA LYS A 7 5.62 29.42 -51.41
C LYS A 7 5.58 29.52 -49.87
N ARG A 8 4.40 29.25 -49.28
CA ARG A 8 4.27 28.89 -47.86
C ARG A 8 5.11 27.65 -47.55
N ARG A 9 5.96 27.73 -46.51
CA ARG A 9 6.12 26.67 -45.49
C ARG A 9 7.09 27.12 -44.39
N HIS A 10 6.55 27.75 -43.35
CA HIS A 10 7.15 27.72 -42.03
C HIS A 10 7.13 26.28 -41.50
N ARG A 11 8.22 25.54 -41.71
CA ARG A 11 8.49 24.25 -41.04
C ARG A 11 9.57 24.52 -39.98
N ASN A 12 9.22 24.79 -38.72
CA ASN A 12 10.07 24.35 -37.58
C ASN A 12 9.57 24.55 -36.13
N ALA A 13 8.30 24.86 -35.87
CA ALA A 13 7.87 25.16 -34.48
C ALA A 13 7.29 23.97 -33.69
N SER A 14 7.26 22.73 -34.20
CA SER A 14 6.55 21.61 -33.53
C SER A 14 7.42 20.49 -32.94
N ARG A 15 8.76 20.55 -33.04
CA ARG A 15 9.63 19.42 -32.66
C ARG A 15 9.84 19.26 -31.15
N ARG A 16 9.59 20.30 -30.33
CA ARG A 16 9.79 20.27 -28.86
C ARG A 16 8.52 19.93 -28.05
N ARG A 17 7.33 20.11 -28.64
CA ARG A 17 6.06 19.77 -27.99
C ARG A 17 5.93 18.30 -27.55
N PRO A 18 6.34 17.29 -28.36
CA PRO A 18 6.26 15.90 -27.91
C PRO A 18 7.25 15.58 -26.78
N LEU A 19 8.41 16.24 -26.73
CA LEU A 19 9.40 16.07 -25.67
C LEU A 19 8.90 16.60 -24.31
N VAL A 20 8.25 17.76 -24.31
CA VAL A 20 7.66 18.33 -23.09
C VAL A 20 6.53 17.43 -22.55
N ALA A 21 5.68 16.91 -23.44
CA ALA A 21 4.63 15.97 -23.06
C ALA A 21 5.19 14.66 -22.48
N ALA A 22 6.27 14.12 -23.07
CA ALA A 22 6.93 12.93 -22.57
C ALA A 22 7.55 13.12 -21.18
N LEU A 23 8.22 14.27 -20.94
CA LEU A 23 8.78 14.59 -19.63
C LEU A 23 7.71 14.79 -18.55
N ALA A 24 6.59 15.45 -18.89
CA ALA A 24 5.47 15.62 -17.98
C ALA A 24 4.82 14.26 -17.63
N GLY A 25 4.64 13.38 -18.61
CA GLY A 25 4.14 12.02 -18.39
C GLY A 25 5.08 11.19 -17.52
N ALA A 26 6.39 11.23 -17.79
CA ALA A 26 7.39 10.55 -16.97
C ALA A 26 7.41 11.08 -15.52
N GLY A 27 7.27 12.40 -15.34
CA GLY A 27 7.16 13.02 -14.02
C GLY A 27 5.93 12.54 -13.24
N LEU A 28 4.77 12.45 -13.89
CA LEU A 28 3.55 11.93 -13.26
C LEU A 28 3.67 10.44 -12.89
N LEU A 29 4.28 9.62 -13.75
CA LEU A 29 4.53 8.21 -13.46
C LEU A 29 5.49 8.04 -12.27
N LEU A 30 6.56 8.85 -12.21
CA LEU A 30 7.51 8.81 -11.10
C LEU A 30 6.85 9.26 -9.78
N ALA A 31 6.06 10.34 -9.81
CA ALA A 31 5.34 10.81 -8.64
C ALA A 31 4.33 9.76 -8.14
N GLY A 32 3.57 9.14 -9.06
CA GLY A 32 2.68 8.02 -8.72
C GLY A 32 3.42 6.85 -8.09
N PHE A 33 4.57 6.45 -8.63
CA PHE A 33 5.40 5.39 -8.08
C PHE A 33 5.95 5.71 -6.68
N LEU A 34 6.39 6.95 -6.44
CA LEU A 34 6.91 7.38 -5.14
C LEU A 34 5.81 7.46 -4.07
N LEU A 35 4.61 7.92 -4.44
CA LEU A 35 3.46 7.99 -3.54
C LEU A 35 2.82 6.62 -3.26
N ALA A 36 2.95 5.68 -4.19
CA ALA A 36 2.44 4.32 -4.04
C ALA A 36 3.37 3.40 -3.23
N ARG A 37 4.48 3.92 -2.66
CA ARG A 37 5.36 3.09 -1.82
C ARG A 37 4.57 2.53 -0.64
N PRO A 38 4.56 1.20 -0.43
CA PRO A 38 3.92 0.62 0.74
C PRO A 38 4.59 1.19 2.00
N ARG A 39 3.77 1.71 2.91
CA ARG A 39 4.25 2.09 4.24
C ARG A 39 4.63 0.80 4.96
N THR A 40 5.91 0.61 5.23
CA THR A 40 6.34 -0.47 6.12
C THR A 40 5.84 -0.13 7.52
N SER A 41 4.86 -0.88 8.03
CA SER A 41 4.48 -0.81 9.43
C SER A 41 5.68 -1.27 10.26
N GLN A 42 6.35 -0.34 10.92
CA GLN A 42 7.42 -0.65 11.86
C GLN A 42 6.78 -1.10 13.18
N VAL A 43 6.97 -2.38 13.52
CA VAL A 43 6.58 -2.91 14.82
C VAL A 43 7.68 -2.54 15.81
N PRO A 44 7.37 -1.86 16.93
CA PRO A 44 8.37 -1.56 17.94
C PRO A 44 8.87 -2.84 18.60
N LEU A 45 10.19 -2.95 18.76
CA LEU A 45 10.84 -4.05 19.49
C LEU A 45 10.53 -3.93 20.98
N GLN A 46 10.05 -5.01 21.57
CA GLN A 46 9.70 -5.10 23.00
C GLN A 46 10.52 -6.18 23.72
N VAL A 47 10.97 -7.20 23.01
CA VAL A 47 11.75 -8.32 23.56
C VAL A 47 13.11 -8.38 22.85
N GLN A 48 14.19 -8.55 23.62
CA GLN A 48 15.56 -8.71 23.10
C GLN A 48 16.08 -10.14 23.28
N GLY A 49 16.85 -10.60 22.30
CA GLY A 49 17.49 -11.93 22.26
C GLY A 49 16.52 -13.10 22.08
N ALA A 50 15.28 -12.86 21.65
CA ALA A 50 14.27 -13.91 21.49
C ALA A 50 13.15 -13.53 20.51
N PRO A 51 12.54 -14.50 19.83
CA PRO A 51 11.33 -14.26 19.04
C PRO A 51 10.14 -14.07 19.96
N SER A 52 9.24 -13.14 19.64
CA SER A 52 8.06 -12.87 20.48
C SER A 52 6.85 -12.50 19.63
N LEU A 53 5.77 -13.28 19.71
CA LEU A 53 4.53 -13.02 18.99
C LEU A 53 3.59 -12.15 19.83
N GLN A 54 3.04 -11.10 19.24
CA GLN A 54 1.97 -10.29 19.84
C GLN A 54 0.80 -10.11 18.88
N ALA A 55 -0.42 -10.20 19.40
CA ALA A 55 -1.64 -9.86 18.69
C ALA A 55 -2.08 -8.42 19.03
N ASP A 56 -2.55 -7.70 18.03
CA ASP A 56 -3.13 -6.36 18.18
C ASP A 56 -4.46 -6.24 17.43
N PRO A 57 -5.61 -6.12 18.14
CA PRO A 57 -5.73 -6.21 19.61
C PRO A 57 -5.57 -7.66 20.12
N ALA A 58 -5.21 -7.82 21.40
CA ALA A 58 -5.06 -9.15 22.03
C ALA A 58 -6.40 -9.83 22.37
N SER A 59 -7.48 -9.05 22.53
CA SER A 59 -8.84 -9.52 22.77
C SER A 59 -9.84 -8.59 22.07
N VAL A 60 -10.96 -9.15 21.63
CA VAL A 60 -12.03 -8.39 20.97
C VAL A 60 -13.35 -8.70 21.64
N ASP A 61 -14.00 -7.67 22.16
CA ASP A 61 -15.37 -7.74 22.63
C ASP A 61 -16.32 -7.52 21.44
N LEU A 62 -17.22 -8.48 21.21
CA LEU A 62 -18.21 -8.42 20.14
C LEU A 62 -19.51 -7.74 20.58
N GLY A 63 -19.67 -7.48 21.88
CA GLY A 63 -20.92 -7.03 22.48
C GLY A 63 -22.09 -7.98 22.23
N ASP A 64 -23.29 -7.42 22.21
CA ASP A 64 -24.52 -8.17 21.91
C ASP A 64 -24.61 -8.51 20.42
N VAL A 65 -24.37 -9.79 20.09
CA VAL A 65 -24.57 -10.31 18.73
C VAL A 65 -25.94 -10.99 18.64
N PRO A 66 -26.90 -10.46 17.85
CA PRO A 66 -28.22 -11.07 17.72
C PRO A 66 -28.14 -12.49 17.16
N LEU A 67 -29.08 -13.35 17.58
CA LEU A 67 -29.16 -14.73 17.11
C LEU A 67 -29.23 -14.80 15.57
N GLY A 68 -28.45 -15.72 15.00
CA GLY A 68 -28.39 -15.94 13.55
C GLY A 68 -27.57 -14.89 12.79
N ARG A 69 -26.83 -14.00 13.47
CA ARG A 69 -25.90 -13.05 12.85
C ARG A 69 -24.47 -13.52 13.00
N THR A 70 -23.70 -13.38 11.93
CA THR A 70 -22.25 -13.63 11.93
C THR A 70 -21.51 -12.29 12.01
N VAL A 71 -20.49 -12.23 12.87
CA VAL A 71 -19.56 -11.11 12.96
C VAL A 71 -18.17 -11.58 12.51
N ALA A 72 -17.44 -10.71 11.82
CA ALA A 72 -16.08 -10.97 11.40
C ALA A 72 -15.11 -10.07 12.16
N VAL A 73 -14.08 -10.66 12.74
CA VAL A 73 -13.01 -9.96 13.46
C VAL A 73 -11.73 -10.03 12.66
N ARG A 74 -10.93 -8.96 12.71
CA ARG A 74 -9.58 -8.92 12.17
C ARG A 74 -8.65 -8.38 13.24
N PHE A 75 -7.51 -9.03 13.39
CA PHE A 75 -6.41 -8.60 14.24
C PHE A 75 -5.11 -8.82 13.48
N GLN A 76 -4.06 -8.11 13.90
CA GLN A 76 -2.73 -8.25 13.35
C GLN A 76 -1.86 -9.08 14.29
N LEU A 77 -1.01 -9.91 13.71
CA LEU A 77 0.05 -10.60 14.44
C LEU A 77 1.38 -9.98 14.06
N ALA A 78 2.22 -9.71 15.05
CA ALA A 78 3.51 -9.07 14.87
C ALA A 78 4.59 -9.79 15.69
N ASN A 79 5.78 -9.93 15.10
CA ASN A 79 6.97 -10.29 15.87
C ASN A 79 7.50 -9.01 16.53
N VAL A 80 7.44 -8.96 17.87
CA VAL A 80 7.98 -7.87 18.70
C VAL A 80 9.34 -8.21 19.31
N GLY A 81 9.88 -9.38 18.95
CA GLY A 81 11.25 -9.80 19.23
C GLY A 81 12.23 -9.39 18.13
N ASP A 82 13.52 -9.38 18.45
CA ASP A 82 14.61 -9.12 17.51
C ASP A 82 15.14 -10.38 16.80
N GLU A 83 14.70 -11.57 17.23
CA GLU A 83 15.04 -12.84 16.57
C GLU A 83 13.93 -13.31 15.60
N PRO A 84 14.26 -14.11 14.57
CA PRO A 84 13.28 -14.64 13.63
C PRO A 84 12.20 -15.50 14.31
N LEU A 85 10.94 -15.24 13.97
CA LEU A 85 9.78 -16.00 14.48
C LEU A 85 9.19 -16.89 13.39
N GLU A 86 9.14 -18.19 13.65
CA GLU A 86 8.51 -19.19 12.77
C GLU A 86 7.24 -19.76 13.41
N LEU A 87 6.14 -19.77 12.66
CA LEU A 87 4.89 -20.40 13.08
C LEU A 87 4.87 -21.84 12.58
N THR A 88 5.05 -22.81 13.47
CA THR A 88 5.01 -24.25 13.13
C THR A 88 3.59 -24.82 13.10
N GLN A 89 2.63 -24.11 13.68
CA GLN A 89 1.23 -24.51 13.80
C GLN A 89 0.33 -23.29 13.57
N ALA A 90 -0.93 -23.54 13.22
CA ALA A 90 -1.93 -22.49 13.14
C ALA A 90 -2.16 -21.86 14.53
N PRO A 91 -2.18 -20.53 14.65
CA PRO A 91 -2.59 -19.87 15.89
C PRO A 91 -4.02 -20.27 16.25
N TYR A 92 -4.28 -20.48 17.54
CA TYR A 92 -5.62 -20.75 18.05
C TYR A 92 -6.26 -19.47 18.60
N ILE A 93 -7.60 -19.43 18.57
CA ILE A 93 -8.41 -18.39 19.19
C ILE A 93 -9.32 -19.09 20.20
N GLU A 94 -9.45 -18.50 21.39
CA GLU A 94 -10.33 -19.00 22.44
C GLU A 94 -11.49 -18.01 22.67
N VAL A 95 -12.69 -18.56 22.88
CA VAL A 95 -13.82 -17.78 23.37
C VAL A 95 -13.70 -17.72 24.89
N VAL A 96 -13.35 -16.54 25.41
CA VAL A 96 -13.18 -16.35 26.86
C VAL A 96 -14.54 -16.28 27.56
N GLU A 97 -15.49 -15.56 26.97
CA GLU A 97 -16.84 -15.36 27.51
C GLU A 97 -17.87 -15.40 26.37
N GLY A 98 -19.02 -16.04 26.62
CA GLY A 98 -20.11 -16.25 25.66
C GLY A 98 -20.84 -17.57 25.93
N CYS A 99 -22.18 -17.58 25.78
CA CYS A 99 -23.02 -18.76 25.97
C CYS A 99 -23.23 -19.56 24.69
#